data_AF-A0A7S8FFG9-F1
#
_entry.id   AF-A0A7S8FFG9-F1
#
_cell.length_a   1.000
_cell.length_b   1.000
_cell.length_c   1.000
_cell.angle_alpha   90.00
_cell.angle_beta   90.00
_cell.angle_gamma   90.00
#
_symmetry.space_group_name_H-M   'P 1'
#
loop_
_entity.id
_entity.type
_entity.pdbx_description
1 polymer ?
#
loop_
_entity_poly.entity_id
_entity_poly.type
_entity_poly.pdbx_seq_one_letter_code
_entity_poly.pdbx_strand_id
1 'polypeptide(L)'
;MNADQEKESDEIDEATLLEVDEDEDALELMDGRRLKISPRDMPTALLWLPTATLEIRETGDGMFDLLVKLQGTEQVIRARWG
;
A
#
# COMPACT_ATOMS: atom_id res chain seq x y z
N MET A 1 31.72 11.22 19.53
CA MET A 1 30.40 11.53 18.93
C MET A 1 30.51 11.11 17.48
N ASN A 2 30.05 9.92 17.12
CA ASN A 2 29.90 9.52 15.72
C ASN A 2 28.45 9.13 15.56
N ALA A 3 27.73 9.93 14.78
CA ALA A 3 26.37 9.64 14.36
C ALA A 3 26.47 8.49 13.34
N ASP A 4 26.13 7.30 13.79
CA ASP A 4 25.76 6.19 12.91
C ASP A 4 24.40 6.59 12.32
N GLN A 5 24.45 7.26 11.18
CA GLN A 5 23.25 7.57 10.41
C GLN A 5 22.91 6.27 9.68
N GLU A 6 22.20 5.39 10.39
CA GLU A 6 21.55 4.22 9.82
C GLU A 6 20.79 4.72 8.59
N LYS A 7 21.21 4.27 7.40
CA LYS A 7 20.45 4.46 6.19
C LYS A 7 19.20 3.60 6.34
N GLU A 8 18.17 4.19 6.94
CA GLU A 8 16.79 3.78 6.71
C GLU A 8 16.65 3.83 5.19
N SER A 9 16.72 2.65 4.57
CA SER A 9 16.54 2.53 3.14
C SER A 9 15.04 2.67 2.96
N ASP A 10 14.59 3.90 2.74
CA ASP A 10 13.22 4.20 2.29
C ASP A 10 13.05 3.55 0.90
N GLU A 11 12.92 2.22 0.87
CA GLU A 11 12.59 1.49 -0.35
C GLU A 11 11.11 1.78 -0.63
N ILE A 12 10.91 2.76 -1.51
CA ILE A 12 9.59 3.12 -2.03
C ILE A 12 9.39 2.28 -3.29
N ASP A 13 8.41 1.41 -3.26
CA ASP A 13 8.01 0.60 -4.40
C ASP A 13 6.70 1.15 -4.98
N GLU A 14 6.67 1.40 -6.29
CA GLU A 14 5.47 1.90 -6.97
C GLU A 14 4.74 0.76 -7.66
N ALA A 15 3.45 0.60 -7.37
CA ALA A 15 2.61 -0.41 -7.98
C ALA A 15 1.30 0.18 -8.51
N THR A 16 0.69 -0.51 -9.46
CA THR A 16 -0.64 -0.15 -9.96
C THR A 16 -1.66 -1.13 -9.42
N LEU A 17 -2.72 -0.61 -8.81
CA LEU A 17 -3.85 -1.39 -8.35
C LEU A 17 -4.58 -2.01 -9.55
N LEU A 18 -4.71 -3.32 -9.55
CA LEU A 18 -5.51 -4.06 -10.52
C LEU A 18 -6.96 -4.16 -10.03
N GLU A 19 -7.14 -4.66 -8.81
CA GLU A 19 -8.45 -4.96 -8.24
C GLU A 19 -8.45 -4.84 -6.72
N VAL A 20 -9.62 -4.53 -6.18
CA VAL A 20 -9.91 -4.51 -4.74
C VAL A 20 -10.80 -5.71 -4.44
N ASP A 21 -10.26 -6.69 -3.72
CA ASP A 21 -10.96 -7.91 -3.30
C ASP A 21 -11.58 -7.68 -1.92
N GLU A 22 -12.85 -7.31 -1.91
CA GLU A 22 -13.63 -7.04 -0.69
C GLU A 22 -13.95 -8.31 0.12
N ASP A 23 -13.91 -9.49 -0.51
CA ASP A 23 -14.17 -10.77 0.17
C ASP A 23 -12.93 -11.26 0.95
N GLU A 24 -11.73 -11.01 0.42
CA GLU A 24 -10.46 -11.43 1.02
C GLU A 24 -9.74 -10.33 1.84
N ASP A 25 -10.32 -9.13 1.90
CA ASP A 25 -9.72 -7.90 2.45
C ASP A 25 -8.34 -7.63 1.81
N ALA A 26 -8.25 -7.74 0.49
CA ALA A 26 -6.99 -7.73 -0.24
C ALA A 26 -7.00 -6.78 -1.45
N LEU A 27 -5.80 -6.33 -1.81
CA LEU A 27 -5.52 -5.53 -2.98
C LEU A 27 -4.66 -6.34 -3.92
N GLU A 28 -5.14 -6.52 -5.15
CA GLU A 28 -4.36 -7.15 -6.19
C GLU A 28 -3.66 -6.08 -7.02
N LEU A 29 -2.35 -6.26 -7.21
CA LEU A 29 -1.51 -5.37 -8.00
C LEU A 29 -1.38 -5.93 -9.43
N MET A 30 -1.15 -5.05 -10.41
CA MET A 30 -0.98 -5.45 -11.81
C MET A 30 0.18 -6.41 -12.07
N ASP A 31 1.16 -6.48 -11.15
CA ASP A 31 2.28 -7.41 -11.22
C ASP A 31 1.97 -8.79 -10.60
N GLY A 32 0.74 -8.99 -10.14
CA GLY A 32 0.26 -10.23 -9.52
C GLY A 32 0.56 -10.36 -8.03
N ARG A 33 1.19 -9.36 -7.39
CA ARG A 33 1.33 -9.34 -5.93
C ARG A 33 0.01 -8.99 -5.26
N ARG A 34 -0.17 -9.49 -4.03
CA ARG A 34 -1.38 -9.27 -3.22
C ARG A 34 -1.03 -8.67 -1.87
N LEU A 35 -1.71 -7.58 -1.50
CA LEU A 35 -1.56 -6.90 -0.22
C LEU A 35 -2.82 -7.08 0.60
N LYS A 36 -2.69 -7.66 1.78
CA LYS A 36 -3.78 -7.79 2.73
C LYS A 36 -3.90 -6.52 3.55
N ILE A 37 -5.08 -5.94 3.58
CA ILE A 37 -5.37 -4.71 4.31
C ILE A 37 -6.38 -4.97 5.42
N SER A 38 -6.44 -4.05 6.37
CA SER A 38 -7.42 -4.13 7.44
C SER A 38 -8.81 -3.83 6.88
N PRO A 39 -9.87 -4.58 7.22
CA PRO A 39 -11.24 -4.29 6.78
C PRO A 39 -11.72 -2.87 7.12
N ARG A 40 -11.10 -2.24 8.13
CA ARG A 40 -11.41 -0.86 8.56
C ARG A 40 -10.77 0.20 7.67
N ASP A 41 -9.64 -0.14 7.07
CA ASP A 41 -8.92 0.68 6.11
C ASP A 41 -9.32 0.29 4.68
N MET A 42 -10.23 -0.68 4.55
CA MET A 42 -10.84 -1.07 3.28
C MET A 42 -11.62 0.13 2.74
N PRO A 43 -11.22 0.65 1.60
CA PRO A 43 -11.97 1.68 0.92
C PRO A 43 -13.22 1.03 0.35
N THR A 44 -14.33 1.75 0.36
CA THR A 44 -15.47 1.34 -0.45
C THR A 44 -15.02 1.34 -1.92
N ALA A 45 -15.32 0.28 -2.67
CA ALA A 45 -14.87 0.07 -4.05
C ALA A 45 -15.11 1.26 -5.02
N LEU A 46 -16.00 2.20 -4.67
CA LEU A 46 -16.23 3.45 -5.39
C LEU A 46 -15.08 4.46 -5.30
N LEU A 47 -14.24 4.39 -4.26
CA LEU A 47 -13.12 5.31 -4.04
C LEU A 47 -11.85 4.83 -4.73
N TRP A 48 -11.63 3.51 -4.76
CA TRP A 48 -10.41 2.93 -5.29
C TRP A 48 -10.63 2.46 -6.71
N LEU A 49 -10.26 3.33 -7.65
CA LEU A 49 -10.35 3.02 -9.06
C LEU A 49 -9.29 1.97 -9.40
N PRO A 50 -9.67 0.88 -10.10
CA PRO A 50 -8.71 0.07 -10.84
C PRO A 50 -7.82 1.01 -11.65
N THR A 51 -6.52 0.74 -11.69
CA THR A 51 -5.45 1.59 -12.22
C THR A 51 -4.95 2.75 -11.33
N ALA A 52 -5.35 2.82 -10.05
CA ALA A 52 -4.74 3.75 -9.11
C ALA A 52 -3.25 3.40 -8.88
N THR A 53 -2.40 4.42 -8.80
CA THR A 53 -0.99 4.24 -8.40
C THR A 53 -0.89 4.21 -6.88
N LEU A 54 -0.17 3.21 -6.38
CA LEU A 54 0.13 2.99 -4.97
C LEU A 54 1.63 3.18 -4.77
N GLU A 55 2.02 3.98 -3.78
CA GLU A 55 3.38 3.93 -3.25
C GLU A 55 3.38 3.02 -2.02
N ILE A 56 4.18 1.96 -2.07
CA ILE A 56 4.36 0.98 -1.03
C ILE A 56 5.64 1.34 -0.28
N ARG A 57 5.52 1.57 1.02
CA ARG A 57 6.66 1.90 1.88
C ARG A 57 6.77 0.86 2.97
N GLU A 58 7.91 0.18 3.06
CA GLU A 58 8.16 -0.74 4.16
C GLU A 58 8.32 0.04 5.48
N THR A 59 7.54 -0.32 6.49
CA THR A 59 7.56 0.34 7.81
C THR A 59 8.24 -0.51 8.89
N GLY A 60 8.75 -1.68 8.52
CA GLY A 60 9.30 -2.70 9.43
C GLY A 60 8.26 -3.74 9.85
N ASP A 61 8.72 -4.81 10.50
CA ASP A 61 7.91 -5.93 11.01
C ASP A 61 7.00 -6.61 9.95
N GLY A 62 7.36 -6.52 8.66
CA GLY A 62 6.57 -7.05 7.55
C GLY A 62 5.30 -6.25 7.23
N MET A 63 5.23 -5.00 7.71
CA MET A 63 4.14 -4.06 7.45
C MET A 63 4.53 -3.00 6.43
N PHE A 64 3.56 -2.61 5.62
CA PHE A 64 3.71 -1.61 4.56
C PHE A 64 2.69 -0.50 4.75
N ASP A 65 3.14 0.75 4.61
CA ASP A 65 2.26 1.88 4.42
C ASP A 65 2.02 2.05 2.91
N LEU A 66 0.76 1.98 2.50
CA LEU A 66 0.32 2.22 1.14
C LEU A 66 -0.20 3.64 1.04
N LEU A 67 0.52 4.49 0.30
CA LEU A 67 0.01 5.80 -0.09
C LEU A 67 -0.80 5.65 -1.38
N VAL A 68 -2.10 5.88 -1.25
CA VAL A 68 -3.04 5.75 -2.35
C VAL A 68 -3.43 7.16 -2.81
N LYS A 69 -3.10 7.47 -4.06
CA LYS A 69 -3.37 8.78 -4.67
C LYS A 69 -4.62 8.69 -5.55
N LEU A 70 -5.71 9.31 -5.13
CA LEU A 70 -7.02 9.25 -5.80
C LEU A 70 -7.57 10.65 -6.02
N GLN A 71 -7.64 11.10 -7.28
CA GLN A 71 -8.31 12.34 -7.69
C GLN A 71 -8.02 13.57 -6.78
N GLY A 72 -6.78 13.72 -6.31
CA GLY A 72 -6.35 14.84 -5.44
C GLY A 72 -6.52 14.59 -3.94
N THR A 73 -6.95 13.40 -3.53
CA THR A 73 -6.90 12.91 -2.16
C THR A 73 -5.76 11.92 -2.02
N GLU A 74 -5.01 12.04 -0.93
CA GLU A 74 -3.98 11.10 -0.53
C GLU A 74 -4.46 10.39 0.73
N GLN A 75 -4.43 9.07 0.73
CA GLN A 75 -4.76 8.25 1.89
C GLN A 75 -3.61 7.29 2.15
N VAL A 76 -3.19 7.19 3.42
CA VAL A 76 -2.21 6.19 3.85
C VAL A 76 -2.99 5.09 4.56
N ILE A 77 -2.79 3.85 4.11
CA ILE A 77 -3.33 2.67 4.79
C ILE A 77 -2.24 1.67 5.11
N ARG A 78 -2.46 0.83 6.12
CA ARG A 78 -1.52 -0.22 6.49
C ARG A 78 -1.89 -1.55 5.85
N ALA A 79 -0.88 -2.19 5.29
CA ALA A 79 -0.98 -3.46 4.63
C ALA A 79 0.13 -4.41 5.07
N ARG A 80 -0.05 -5.68 4.73
CA ARG A 80 0.99 -6.71 4.78
C ARG A 80 0.90 -7.53 3.51
N TRP A 81 1.99 -8.17 3.10
CA TRP A 81 1.90 -9.15 2.01
C TRP A 81 0.92 -10.27 2.40
N GLY A 82 0.02 -10.60 1.47
CA GLY A 82 -1.04 -11.59 1.61
C GLY A 82 -0.59 -13.00 1.24
#